data_AF-A0A1X1ZZW8-F1
#
_entry.id   AF-A0A1X1ZZW8-F1
#
_cell.length_a   1.000
_cell.length_b   1.000
_cell.length_c   1.000
_cell.angle_alpha   90.00
_cell.angle_beta   90.00
_cell.angle_gamma   90.00
#
_symmetry.space_group_name_H-M   'P 1'
#
loop_
_entity.id
_entity.type
_entity.pdbx_description
1 polymer ?
#
loop_
_entity_poly.entity_id
_entity_poly.type
_entity_poly.pdbx_seq_one_letter_code
_entity_poly.pdbx_strand_id
1 'polypeptide(L)'
;MQRARKPLSIDTGYLTDAVIDLERQGLLVGRPSATYLFGSADLYRWADREPILRGVDYTHDVTRLSRGAPFVAVNTAIEIDPVDQINVEGVAENVVGGIGGHPDYCTAARLNRRGLSIIAVPARFKWQCQLEVAPV
;
A
#
# COMPACT_ATOMS: atom_id res chain seq x y z
N MET A 1 -9.84 14.88 -8.40
CA MET A 1 -8.84 14.33 -7.46
C MET A 1 -7.65 15.25 -7.42
N GLN A 2 -7.21 15.71 -6.24
CA GLN A 2 -5.96 16.48 -6.14
C GLN A 2 -4.77 15.52 -6.30
N ARG A 3 -3.90 15.81 -7.28
CA ARG A 3 -2.65 15.08 -7.52
C ARG A 3 -1.61 15.45 -6.45
N ALA A 4 -0.59 14.61 -6.27
CA ALA A 4 0.55 14.95 -5.41
C ALA A 4 1.15 16.30 -5.85
N ARG A 5 1.57 17.13 -4.89
CA ARG A 5 2.16 18.46 -5.12
C ARG A 5 3.58 18.59 -4.56
N LYS A 6 4.08 17.53 -3.94
CA LYS A 6 5.43 17.44 -3.36
C LYS A 6 6.13 16.25 -3.98
N PRO A 7 7.46 16.31 -4.18
CA PRO A 7 8.22 15.15 -4.63
C PRO A 7 8.15 14.00 -3.62
N LEU A 8 8.05 12.76 -4.11
CA LEU A 8 7.87 11.52 -3.35
C LEU A 8 8.88 10.46 -3.78
N SER A 9 9.52 9.81 -2.80
CA SER A 9 10.15 8.50 -3.00
C SER A 9 9.11 7.40 -2.79
N ILE A 10 9.17 6.33 -3.59
CA ILE A 10 8.18 5.25 -3.56
C ILE A 10 8.84 3.92 -3.21
N ASP A 11 8.38 3.31 -2.12
CA ASP A 11 8.63 1.93 -1.74
C ASP A 11 7.28 1.26 -1.54
N THR A 12 6.98 0.25 -2.35
CA THR A 12 5.64 -0.35 -2.42
C THR A 12 5.68 -1.85 -2.64
N GLY A 13 4.60 -2.54 -2.22
CA GLY A 13 4.41 -3.95 -2.54
C GLY A 13 4.19 -4.11 -4.04
N TYR A 14 3.32 -3.29 -4.62
CA TYR A 14 3.07 -3.24 -6.06
C TYR A 14 3.00 -1.82 -6.59
N LEU A 15 3.51 -1.64 -7.81
CA LEU A 15 3.54 -0.35 -8.49
C LEU A 15 2.46 -0.31 -9.59
N THR A 16 1.88 0.86 -9.80
CA THR A 16 0.83 1.11 -10.80
C THR A 16 1.24 2.26 -11.73
N ASP A 17 0.45 2.49 -12.78
CA ASP A 17 0.65 3.58 -13.75
C ASP A 17 0.80 4.97 -13.13
N ALA A 18 0.35 5.16 -11.88
CA ALA A 18 0.47 6.42 -11.15
C ALA A 18 1.94 6.90 -11.03
N VAL A 19 2.92 6.00 -11.07
CA VAL A 19 4.34 6.36 -11.03
C VAL A 19 4.79 7.15 -12.27
N ILE A 20 4.20 6.85 -13.43
CA ILE A 20 4.49 7.53 -14.70
C ILE A 20 4.04 8.98 -14.60
N ASP A 21 2.87 9.20 -14.00
CA ASP A 21 2.33 10.54 -13.76
C ASP A 21 3.17 11.34 -12.76
N LEU A 22 3.74 10.69 -11.74
CA LEU A 22 4.70 11.33 -10.82
C LEU A 22 6.00 11.72 -11.53
N GLU A 23 6.56 10.83 -12.34
CA GLU A 23 7.78 11.10 -13.12
C GLU A 23 7.56 12.25 -14.10
N ARG A 24 6.46 12.22 -14.87
CA ARG A 24 6.10 13.28 -15.83
C ARG A 24 5.96 14.66 -15.19
N GLN A 25 5.53 14.72 -13.93
CA GLN A 25 5.40 15.96 -13.17
C GLN A 25 6.71 16.38 -12.46
N GLY A 26 7.80 15.62 -12.59
CA GLY A 26 9.05 15.88 -11.87
C GLY A 26 8.92 15.65 -10.36
N LEU A 27 7.94 14.85 -9.92
CA LEU A 27 7.64 14.58 -8.52
C LEU A 27 8.12 13.20 -8.06
N LEU A 28 8.66 12.36 -8.94
CA LEU A 28 9.28 11.10 -8.54
C LEU A 28 10.72 11.35 -8.07
N VAL A 29 11.01 11.03 -6.81
CA VAL A 29 12.34 11.19 -6.21
C VAL A 29 13.08 9.86 -6.20
N GLY A 30 14.20 9.81 -6.92
CA GLY A 30 15.05 8.64 -7.00
C GLY A 30 14.38 7.47 -7.71
N ARG A 31 14.94 6.27 -7.54
CA ARG A 31 14.43 5.05 -8.14
C ARG A 31 13.42 4.40 -7.19
N PRO A 32 12.18 4.11 -7.63
CA PRO A 32 11.22 3.42 -6.79
C PRO A 32 11.58 1.95 -6.62
N SER A 33 11.03 1.32 -5.59
CA SER A 33 11.12 -0.13 -5.38
C SER A 33 9.73 -0.78 -5.34
N ALA A 34 9.60 -1.93 -6.00
CA ALA A 34 8.35 -2.69 -6.06
C ALA A 34 8.59 -4.20 -6.14
N THR A 35 7.66 -5.00 -5.65
CA THR A 35 7.73 -6.47 -5.75
C THR A 35 7.19 -6.95 -7.09
N TYR A 36 6.08 -6.35 -7.50
CA TYR A 36 5.44 -6.62 -8.79
C TYR A 36 4.79 -5.35 -9.36
N LEU A 37 4.42 -5.42 -10.63
CA LEU A 37 3.74 -4.34 -11.34
C LEU A 37 2.31 -4.76 -11.62
N PHE A 38 1.37 -3.82 -11.52
CA PHE A 38 -0.01 -4.05 -11.89
C PHE A 38 -0.57 -2.80 -12.56
N GLY A 39 -0.81 -2.90 -13.87
CA GLY A 39 -1.17 -1.73 -14.66
C GLY A 39 -1.18 -1.98 -16.15
N SER A 40 -1.06 -0.90 -16.92
CA SER A 40 -1.10 -0.93 -18.37
C SER A 40 0.23 -1.33 -19.02
N ALA A 41 0.21 -1.53 -20.34
CA ALA A 41 1.41 -1.73 -21.16
C ALA A 41 2.44 -0.59 -21.02
N ASP A 42 2.00 0.64 -20.74
CA ASP A 42 2.90 1.77 -20.52
C ASP A 42 3.72 1.61 -19.25
N LEU A 43 3.14 1.06 -18.17
CA LEU A 43 3.86 0.78 -16.93
C LEU A 43 4.98 -0.23 -17.15
N TYR A 44 4.71 -1.32 -17.89
CA TYR A 44 5.74 -2.32 -18.16
C TYR A 44 6.88 -1.75 -19.01
N ARG A 45 6.57 -0.98 -20.08
CA ARG A 45 7.59 -0.28 -20.87
C ARG A 45 8.38 0.74 -20.05
N TRP A 46 7.69 1.46 -19.17
CA TRP A 46 8.29 2.43 -18.28
C TRP A 46 9.29 1.77 -17.33
N ALA A 47 8.91 0.62 -16.75
CA ALA A 47 9.71 -0.16 -15.82
C ALA A 47 10.90 -0.87 -16.47
N ASP A 48 10.81 -1.25 -17.75
CA ASP A 48 11.89 -1.92 -18.48
C ASP A 48 13.20 -1.10 -18.54
N ARG A 49 13.10 0.21 -18.33
CA ARG A 49 14.25 1.14 -18.34
C ARG A 49 15.05 1.12 -17.04
N GLU A 50 14.52 0.58 -15.94
CA GLU A 50 15.07 0.75 -14.60
C GLU A 50 14.91 -0.54 -13.77
N PRO A 51 15.95 -1.00 -13.03
CA PRO A 51 15.84 -2.18 -12.17
C PRO A 51 15.08 -1.84 -10.86
N ILE A 52 13.78 -1.63 -10.97
CA ILE A 52 12.87 -1.26 -9.86
C ILE A 52 12.32 -2.47 -9.10
N LEU A 53 12.30 -3.64 -9.74
CA LEU A 53 11.77 -4.86 -9.15
C LEU A 53 12.75 -5.46 -8.14
N ARG A 54 12.23 -5.82 -6.97
CA ARG A 54 12.98 -6.36 -5.84
C ARG A 54 12.23 -7.55 -5.25
N GLY A 55 12.95 -8.44 -4.59
CA GLY A 55 12.34 -9.54 -3.85
C GLY A 55 11.45 -9.04 -2.72
N VAL A 56 10.48 -9.87 -2.33
CA VAL A 56 9.54 -9.56 -1.23
C VAL A 56 10.28 -9.29 0.08
N ASP A 57 11.37 -10.01 0.30
CA ASP A 57 12.30 -9.86 1.44
C ASP A 57 12.91 -8.46 1.51
N TYR A 58 13.06 -7.76 0.39
CA TYR A 58 13.55 -6.38 0.36
C TYR A 58 12.42 -5.35 0.49
N THR A 59 11.33 -5.54 -0.25
CA THR A 59 10.24 -4.56 -0.32
C THR A 59 9.38 -4.53 0.94
N HIS A 60 9.35 -5.64 1.69
CA HIS A 60 8.60 -5.80 2.94
C HIS A 60 9.50 -5.85 4.18
N ASP A 61 10.81 -5.56 4.02
CA ASP A 61 11.70 -5.44 5.17
C ASP A 61 11.32 -4.22 6.03
N VAL A 62 10.61 -4.50 7.12
CA VAL A 62 10.21 -3.50 8.13
C VAL A 62 11.41 -2.72 8.67
N THR A 63 12.57 -3.36 8.84
CA THR A 63 13.77 -2.71 9.37
C THR A 63 14.35 -1.70 8.39
N ARG A 64 14.25 -1.98 7.08
CA ARG A 64 14.62 -1.05 6.01
C ARG A 64 13.64 0.12 5.93
N LEU A 65 12.34 -0.18 5.83
CA LEU A 65 11.29 0.81 5.60
C LEU A 65 11.11 1.77 6.80
N SER A 66 11.35 1.29 8.02
CA SER A 66 11.22 2.10 9.24
C SER A 66 12.35 3.10 9.47
N ARG A 67 13.43 3.07 8.67
CA ARG A 67 14.61 3.92 8.86
C ARG A 67 14.69 5.07 7.87
N GLY A 68 15.29 6.18 8.31
CA GLY A 68 15.66 7.30 7.44
C GLY A 68 14.57 8.38 7.28
N ALA A 69 14.11 8.59 6.05
CA ALA A 69 13.12 9.61 5.72
C ALA A 69 11.76 9.30 6.37
N PRO A 70 10.87 10.29 6.56
CA PRO A 70 9.48 10.03 6.98
C PRO A 70 8.82 8.98 6.08
N PHE A 71 8.33 7.88 6.66
CA PHE A 71 7.68 6.80 5.93
C PHE A 71 6.17 6.83 6.15
N VAL A 72 5.41 7.13 5.09
CA VAL A 72 3.95 7.18 5.14
C VAL A 72 3.38 5.97 4.41
N ALA A 73 2.81 5.04 5.16
CA ALA A 73 2.10 3.90 4.60
C ALA A 73 0.63 4.27 4.40
N VAL A 74 0.11 4.08 3.19
CA VAL A 74 -1.30 4.27 2.88
C VAL A 74 -1.85 2.96 2.36
N ASN A 75 -2.69 2.32 3.17
CA ASN A 75 -3.33 1.06 2.82
C ASN A 75 -4.85 1.23 2.79
N THR A 76 -5.52 0.34 2.05
CA THR A 76 -6.98 0.25 2.05
C THR A 76 -7.46 -0.92 2.89
N ALA A 77 -8.67 -0.81 3.42
CA ALA A 77 -9.38 -1.88 4.08
C ALA A 77 -10.77 -2.08 3.47
N ILE A 78 -11.31 -3.28 3.65
CA ILE A 78 -12.71 -3.57 3.33
C ILE A 78 -13.61 -2.95 4.40
N GLU A 79 -13.27 -3.20 5.67
CA GLU A 79 -13.98 -2.68 6.83
C GLU A 79 -13.04 -2.51 8.03
N ILE A 80 -13.50 -1.70 8.98
CA ILE A 80 -12.89 -1.54 10.31
C ILE A 80 -14.02 -1.77 11.31
N ASP A 81 -13.81 -2.69 12.25
CA ASP A 81 -14.83 -3.03 13.25
C ASP A 81 -14.83 -2.05 14.45
N PRO A 82 -15.82 -2.12 15.37
CA PRO A 82 -15.89 -1.22 16.53
C PRO A 82 -14.76 -1.34 17.55
N VAL A 83 -13.90 -2.36 17.44
CA VAL A 83 -12.71 -2.57 18.29
C VAL A 83 -11.42 -2.35 17.50
N ASP A 84 -11.50 -1.62 16.39
CA ASP A 84 -10.42 -1.20 15.51
C ASP A 84 -9.66 -2.34 14.80
N GLN A 85 -10.27 -3.53 14.65
CA GLN A 85 -9.73 -4.57 13.79
C GLN A 85 -9.94 -4.22 12.32
N ILE A 86 -8.95 -4.54 11.50
CA ILE A 86 -8.93 -4.21 10.08
C ILE A 86 -9.09 -5.50 9.29
N ASN A 87 -10.15 -5.59 8.50
CA ASN A 87 -10.37 -6.68 7.56
C ASN A 87 -9.98 -6.23 6.14
N VAL A 88 -9.10 -7.01 5.51
CA VAL A 88 -8.60 -6.79 4.14
C VAL A 88 -8.86 -7.98 3.21
N GLU A 89 -9.44 -9.06 3.73
CA GLU A 89 -9.42 -10.36 3.07
C GLU A 89 -10.75 -10.74 2.44
N GLY A 90 -11.88 -10.47 3.09
CA GLY A 90 -13.14 -11.02 2.63
C GLY A 90 -14.39 -10.33 3.14
N VAL A 91 -15.52 -10.70 2.55
CA VAL A 91 -16.87 -10.27 2.94
C VAL A 91 -17.75 -11.52 3.00
N ALA A 92 -18.31 -11.80 4.18
CA ALA A 92 -19.00 -13.07 4.47
C ALA A 92 -18.12 -14.27 4.07
N GLU A 93 -18.64 -15.19 3.24
CA GLU A 93 -17.89 -16.38 2.79
C GLU A 93 -16.97 -16.11 1.58
N ASN A 94 -16.96 -14.89 1.04
CA ASN A 94 -16.19 -14.56 -0.15
C ASN A 94 -14.84 -13.94 0.20
N VAL A 95 -13.76 -14.59 -0.24
CA VAL A 95 -12.41 -14.00 -0.23
C VAL A 95 -12.31 -13.00 -1.37
N VAL A 96 -12.07 -11.73 -1.03
CA VAL A 96 -11.93 -10.60 -1.95
C VAL A 96 -10.45 -10.25 -2.18
N GLY A 97 -9.59 -10.59 -1.22
CA GLY A 97 -8.15 -10.32 -1.26
C GLY A 97 -7.38 -11.21 -0.28
N GLY A 98 -6.11 -10.88 -0.06
CA GLY A 98 -5.29 -11.49 0.99
C GLY A 98 -4.58 -10.42 1.82
N ILE A 99 -4.09 -10.80 3.00
CA ILE A 99 -3.36 -9.89 3.92
C ILE A 99 -2.26 -9.11 3.20
N GLY A 100 -1.51 -9.81 2.33
CA GLY A 100 -0.38 -9.25 1.60
C GLY A 100 0.62 -8.58 2.54
N GLY A 101 1.24 -7.49 2.06
CA GLY A 101 2.18 -6.68 2.85
C GLY A 101 1.54 -5.67 3.80
N HIS A 102 0.22 -5.68 3.96
CA HIS A 102 -0.50 -4.69 4.76
C HIS A 102 0.10 -4.50 6.17
N PRO A 103 0.28 -5.55 6.99
CA PRO A 103 0.87 -5.41 8.32
C PRO A 103 2.33 -4.93 8.28
N ASP A 104 3.11 -5.29 7.27
CA ASP A 104 4.51 -4.91 7.14
C ASP A 104 4.65 -3.39 6.96
N TYR A 105 3.89 -2.81 6.02
CA TYR A 105 3.89 -1.37 5.78
C TYR A 105 3.33 -0.58 6.97
N CYS A 106 2.25 -1.07 7.59
CA CYS A 106 1.70 -0.47 8.81
C CYS A 106 2.73 -0.44 9.94
N THR A 107 3.41 -1.57 10.17
CA THR A 107 4.45 -1.69 11.21
C THR A 107 5.64 -0.80 10.90
N ALA A 108 6.12 -0.79 9.66
CA ALA A 108 7.23 0.06 9.25
C ALA A 108 6.95 1.55 9.47
N ALA A 109 5.77 2.02 9.07
CA ALA A 109 5.38 3.42 9.27
C ALA A 109 5.23 3.77 10.75
N ARG A 110 4.71 2.84 11.57
CA ARG A 110 4.57 3.02 13.02
C ARG A 110 5.90 3.05 13.76
N LEU A 111 6.91 2.31 13.27
CA LEU A 111 8.26 2.27 13.85
C LEU A 111 9.13 3.45 13.41
N ASN A 112 8.84 4.05 12.26
CA ASN A 112 9.54 5.24 11.81
C ASN A 112 9.21 6.45 12.70
N ARG A 113 10.24 7.13 13.22
CA ARG A 113 10.10 8.28 14.15
C ARG A 113 9.23 9.43 13.61
N ARG A 114 9.16 9.57 12.28
CA ARG A 114 8.35 10.60 11.59
C ARG A 114 7.35 9.95 10.62
N GLY A 115 7.06 8.67 10.79
CA GLY A 115 6.17 7.93 9.92
C GLY A 115 4.70 8.09 10.30
N LEU A 116 3.84 7.62 9.41
CA LEU A 116 2.39 7.63 9.58
C LEU A 116 1.79 6.43 8.84
N SER A 117 1.01 5.62 9.55
CA SER A 117 0.18 4.59 8.93
C SER A 117 -1.23 5.14 8.74
N ILE A 118 -1.75 5.08 7.52
CA ILE A 118 -3.09 5.54 7.14
C ILE A 118 -3.85 4.34 6.57
N ILE A 119 -5.01 4.06 7.17
CA ILE A 119 -5.96 3.07 6.67
C ILE A 119 -7.15 3.81 6.07
N ALA A 120 -7.35 3.67 4.77
CA ALA A 120 -8.47 4.24 4.05
C ALA A 120 -9.56 3.18 3.85
N VAL A 121 -10.76 3.47 4.34
CA VAL A 121 -11.93 2.59 4.22
C VAL A 121 -13.12 3.37 3.66
N PRO A 122 -13.95 2.78 2.77
CA PRO A 122 -15.19 3.42 2.35
C PRO A 122 -16.13 3.65 3.55
N ALA A 123 -16.64 4.87 3.72
CA ALA A 123 -17.56 5.19 4.83
C ALA A 123 -18.94 4.50 4.72
N ARG A 124 -19.26 3.95 3.54
CA ARG A 124 -20.47 3.15 3.31
C ARG A 124 -20.10 1.96 2.44
N PHE A 125 -20.43 0.77 2.92
CA PHE A 125 -20.31 -0.47 2.16
C PHE A 125 -21.71 -0.94 1.76
N LYS A 126 -21.89 -1.44 0.53
CA LYS A 126 -23.21 -1.82 -0.01
C LYS A 126 -23.76 -3.13 0.57
N TRP A 127 -22.95 -3.89 1.32
CA TRP A 127 -23.33 -5.18 1.88
C TRP A 127 -23.52 -5.04 3.40
N GLN A 128 -24.65 -5.53 3.90
CA GLN A 128 -24.88 -5.70 5.34
C GLN A 128 -24.01 -6.88 5.80
N CYS A 129 -22.85 -6.60 6.38
CA CYS A 129 -22.07 -7.62 7.07
C CYS A 129 -22.67 -7.76 8.48
N GLN A 130 -23.43 -8.83 8.72
CA GLN A 130 -23.75 -9.22 10.08
C GLN A 130 -22.49 -9.87 10.65
N LEU A 131 -21.83 -9.18 11.57
CA LEU A 131 -20.73 -9.74 12.35
C LEU A 131 -21.33 -10.82 13.26
N GLU A 132 -21.42 -12.07 12.78
CA GLU A 132 -21.62 -13.20 13.67
C GLU A 132 -20.31 -13.39 14.44
N VAL A 133 -20.29 -12.86 15.67
CA VAL A 133 -19.26 -13.19 16.64
C VAL A 133 -19.40 -14.69 16.91
N ALA A 134 -18.58 -15.51 16.28
CA ALA A 134 -18.48 -16.92 16.62
C ALA A 134 -18.11 -17.01 18.12
N PRO A 135 -18.88 -17.73 18.95
CA PRO A 135 -18.54 -17.90 20.35
C PRO A 135 -17.22 -18.69 20.45
N VAL A 136 -16.32 -18.17 21.29
CA VAL A 136 -15.08 -18.83 21.72
C VAL A 136 -15.34 -20.11 22.51
#